data_AF-A0A3B5R595-F1
#
_entry.id   AF-A0A3B5R595-F1
#
_cell.length_a   1.000
_cell.length_b   1.000
_cell.length_c   1.000
_cell.angle_alpha   90.00
_cell.angle_beta   90.00
_cell.angle_gamma   90.00
#
_symmetry.space_group_name_H-M   'P 1'
#
loop_
_entity.id
_entity.type
_entity.pdbx_description
1 polymer ?
#
loop_
_entity_poly.entity_id
_entity_poly.type
_entity_poly.pdbx_seq_one_letter_code
_entity_poly.pdbx_strand_id
1 'polypeptide(L)'
;FRRQGAESDLVLRSLFGPDWRRHAMLVFTHADHLEKAGLQPLAFLTQSSDWLSSLAEEVGGGVSFLDNSCDWPSIRGRSIRDQLLRLSAKNHHKALQFRSDQSL
;
A
#
# COMPACT_ATOMS: atom_id res chain seq x y z
N PHE A 1 7.69 3.01 -15.09
CA PHE A 1 7.57 2.43 -13.74
C PHE A 1 8.80 2.67 -12.85
N ARG A 2 10.04 2.25 -13.21
CA ARG A 2 11.21 2.43 -12.32
C ARG A 2 11.53 3.88 -11.93
N ARG A 3 11.50 4.84 -12.86
CA ARG A 3 11.69 6.29 -12.53
C ARG A 3 10.60 6.84 -11.62
N GLN A 4 9.34 6.54 -11.95
CA GLN A 4 8.17 7.02 -11.21
C GLN A 4 8.11 6.47 -9.77
N GLY A 5 8.60 5.24 -9.56
CA GLY A 5 8.72 4.65 -8.23
C GLY A 5 9.75 5.36 -7.33
N ALA A 6 10.93 5.66 -7.88
CA ALA A 6 11.97 6.39 -7.14
C ALA A 6 11.53 7.81 -6.77
N GLU A 7 10.87 8.53 -7.68
CA GLU A 7 10.30 9.86 -7.42
C GLU A 7 9.23 9.79 -6.33
N SER A 8 8.34 8.80 -6.40
CA SER A 8 7.27 8.60 -5.41
C SER A 8 7.84 8.32 -4.01
N ASP A 9 8.90 7.52 -3.91
CA ASP A 9 9.56 7.24 -2.62
C ASP A 9 10.20 8.49 -2.02
N LEU A 10 10.85 9.33 -2.82
CA LEU A 10 11.43 10.59 -2.37
C LEU A 10 10.37 11.56 -1.85
N VAL A 11 9.25 11.69 -2.57
CA VAL A 11 8.12 12.53 -2.16
C VAL A 11 7.53 12.04 -0.84
N LEU A 12 7.25 10.74 -0.72
CA LEU A 12 6.68 10.19 0.51
C LEU A 12 7.63 10.31 1.71
N ARG A 13 8.94 10.10 1.50
CA ARG A 13 9.96 10.36 2.53
C ARG A 13 10.03 11.83 2.94
N SER A 14 9.89 12.75 1.99
CA SER A 14 9.88 14.19 2.28
C SER A 14 8.67 14.58 3.11
N LEU A 15 7.48 14.07 2.76
CA LEU A 15 6.21 14.44 3.40
C LEU A 15 6.02 13.77 4.77
N PHE A 16 6.40 12.50 4.90
CA PHE A 16 6.07 11.67 6.06
C PHE A 16 7.28 11.18 6.86
N GLY A 17 8.49 11.58 6.44
CA GLY A 17 9.74 11.15 7.06
C GLY A 17 10.21 9.77 6.58
N PRO A 18 11.43 9.35 6.98
CA PRO A 18 12.05 8.10 6.51
C PRO A 18 11.31 6.83 6.97
N ASP A 19 10.51 6.92 8.04
CA ASP A 19 9.76 5.81 8.63
C ASP A 19 8.35 5.63 8.05
N TRP A 20 8.01 6.35 6.98
CA TRP A 20 6.65 6.34 6.41
C TRP A 20 6.18 4.92 6.04
N ARG A 21 7.09 4.09 5.50
CA ARG A 21 6.80 2.71 5.08
C ARG A 21 6.30 1.85 6.25
N ARG A 22 6.78 2.09 7.47
CA ARG A 22 6.33 1.36 8.67
C ARG A 22 4.85 1.61 8.99
N HIS A 23 4.31 2.74 8.53
CA HIS A 23 2.92 3.17 8.74
C HIS A 23 2.06 3.04 7.48
N ALA A 24 2.58 2.43 6.42
CA ALA A 24 1.89 2.26 5.16
C ALA A 24 1.40 0.83 4.96
N MET A 25 0.34 0.71 4.16
CA MET A 25 -0.09 -0.53 3.52
C MET A 25 -0.33 -0.25 2.03
N LEU A 26 -0.14 -1.25 1.19
CA LEU A 26 -0.46 -1.14 -0.24
C LEU A 26 -1.82 -1.75 -0.52
N VAL A 27 -2.65 -1.04 -1.28
CA VAL A 27 -3.94 -1.52 -1.76
C VAL A 27 -3.91 -1.52 -3.28
N PHE A 28 -3.95 -2.72 -3.86
CA PHE A 28 -4.10 -2.90 -5.31
C PHE A 28 -5.59 -2.97 -5.65
N THR A 29 -6.09 -1.98 -6.35
CA THR A 29 -7.48 -1.92 -6.82
C THR A 29 -7.66 -2.75 -8.08
N HIS A 30 -8.93 -3.03 -8.43
CA HIS A 30 -9.29 -3.79 -9.64
C HIS A 30 -8.73 -5.22 -9.67
N ALA A 31 -8.71 -5.90 -8.52
CA ALA A 31 -8.28 -7.30 -8.43
C ALA A 31 -9.13 -8.25 -9.31
N ASP A 32 -10.36 -7.85 -9.66
CA ASP A 32 -11.19 -8.57 -10.63
C ASP A 32 -10.54 -8.65 -12.02
N HIS A 33 -9.69 -7.68 -12.40
CA HIS A 33 -8.95 -7.74 -13.66
C HIS A 33 -7.83 -8.80 -13.59
N LEU A 34 -7.22 -9.01 -12.42
CA LEU A 34 -6.22 -10.07 -12.23
C LEU A 34 -6.88 -11.45 -12.35
N GLU A 35 -8.04 -11.62 -11.72
CA GLU A 35 -8.81 -12.87 -11.81
C GLU A 35 -9.25 -13.16 -13.25
N LYS A 36 -9.80 -12.16 -13.96
CA LYS A 36 -10.19 -12.28 -15.38
C LYS A 36 -9.01 -12.64 -16.28
N ALA A 37 -7.81 -12.17 -15.94
CA ALA A 37 -6.57 -12.50 -16.66
C ALA A 37 -5.96 -13.85 -16.23
N GLY A 38 -6.55 -14.57 -15.28
CA GLY A 38 -6.01 -15.82 -14.73
C GLY A 38 -4.74 -15.62 -13.90
N LEU A 39 -4.46 -14.39 -13.46
CA LEU A 39 -3.25 -14.03 -12.72
C LEU A 39 -3.52 -14.05 -11.22
N GLN A 40 -2.72 -14.83 -10.50
CA GLN A 40 -2.74 -14.83 -9.04
C GLN A 40 -2.06 -13.56 -8.48
N PRO A 41 -2.54 -12.98 -7.38
CA PRO A 41 -1.99 -11.74 -6.81
C PRO A 41 -0.49 -11.79 -6.49
N LEU A 42 0.00 -12.92 -5.97
CA LEU A 42 1.43 -13.11 -5.72
C LEU A 42 2.23 -13.14 -7.03
N ALA A 43 1.72 -13.82 -8.05
CA ALA A 43 2.33 -13.87 -9.37
C ALA A 43 2.43 -12.46 -9.97
N PHE A 44 1.37 -11.64 -9.83
CA PHE A 44 1.38 -10.25 -10.24
C PHE A 44 2.51 -9.44 -9.58
N LEU A 45 2.72 -9.56 -8.26
CA LEU A 45 3.82 -8.88 -7.57
C LEU A 45 5.19 -9.35 -8.06
N THR A 46 5.38 -10.67 -8.22
CA THR A 46 6.66 -11.22 -8.69
C THR A 46 7.01 -10.84 -10.14
N GLN A 47 5.99 -10.59 -10.98
CA GLN A 47 6.17 -10.17 -12.37
C GLN A 47 6.21 -8.64 -12.52
N SER A 48 5.96 -7.90 -11.43
CA SER A 48 5.98 -6.45 -11.45
C SER A 48 7.40 -5.88 -11.42
N SER A 49 7.53 -4.56 -11.57
CA SER A 49 8.84 -3.92 -11.52
C SER A 49 9.50 -4.12 -10.15
N ASP A 50 10.83 -4.29 -10.11
CA ASP A 50 11.63 -4.45 -8.88
C ASP A 50 11.26 -3.46 -7.78
N TRP A 51 10.95 -2.22 -8.14
CA TRP A 51 10.55 -1.20 -7.16
C TRP A 51 9.23 -1.52 -6.46
N LEU A 52 8.23 -2.01 -7.20
CA LEU A 52 6.90 -2.29 -6.65
C LEU A 52 6.92 -3.55 -5.78
N SER A 53 7.68 -4.58 -6.20
CA SER A 53 7.89 -5.77 -5.39
C SER A 53 8.67 -5.44 -4.11
N SER A 54 9.76 -4.66 -4.19
CA SER A 54 10.47 -4.20 -3.00
C SER A 54 9.58 -3.36 -2.08
N LEU A 55 8.79 -2.44 -2.63
CA LEU A 55 7.87 -1.64 -1.82
C LEU A 55 6.83 -2.52 -1.11
N ALA A 56 6.28 -3.53 -1.80
CA ALA A 56 5.33 -4.49 -1.24
C ALA A 56 5.91 -5.29 -0.06
N GLU A 57 7.20 -5.61 -0.09
CA GLU A 57 7.91 -6.29 0.99
C GLU A 57 8.23 -5.35 2.17
N GLU A 58 8.49 -4.07 1.89
CA GLU A 58 8.96 -3.10 2.89
C GLU A 58 7.84 -2.39 3.66
N VAL A 59 6.61 -2.34 3.12
CA VAL A 59 5.48 -1.70 3.81
C VAL A 59 5.06 -2.47 5.06
N GLY A 60 5.01 -1.77 6.19
CA GLY A 60 4.79 -2.38 7.51
C GLY A 60 3.41 -3.02 7.67
N GLY A 61 2.42 -2.55 6.91
CA GLY A 61 1.05 -3.04 6.87
C GLY A 61 0.81 -4.13 5.85
N GLY A 62 1.78 -4.48 5.00
CA GLY A 62 1.63 -5.46 3.94
C GLY A 62 0.74 -5.00 2.79
N VAL A 63 0.24 -5.97 2.03
CA VAL A 63 -0.50 -5.77 0.77
C VAL A 63 -1.93 -6.28 0.87
N SER A 64 -2.88 -5.57 0.27
CA SER A 64 -4.26 -6.03 0.05
C SER A 64 -4.63 -5.89 -1.43
N PHE A 65 -5.46 -6.82 -1.92
CA PHE A 65 -6.04 -6.76 -3.26
C PHE A 65 -7.54 -6.55 -3.14
N LEU A 66 -8.05 -5.55 -3.86
CA LEU A 66 -9.42 -5.08 -3.79
C LEU A 66 -10.14 -5.35 -5.12
N ASP A 67 -11.17 -6.19 -5.06
CA ASP A 67 -12.13 -6.36 -6.15
C ASP A 67 -13.12 -5.18 -6.13
N ASN A 68 -13.01 -4.33 -7.15
CA ASN A 68 -13.80 -3.11 -7.30
C ASN A 68 -15.19 -3.37 -7.91
N SER A 69 -15.46 -4.60 -8.37
CA SER A 69 -16.76 -4.97 -8.94
C SER A 69 -17.80 -5.38 -7.89
N CYS A 70 -17.40 -5.44 -6.60
CA CYS A 70 -18.26 -5.82 -5.49
C CYS A 70 -18.73 -4.62 -4.63
N ASP A 71 -19.90 -4.74 -4.00
CA ASP A 71 -20.38 -3.79 -2.98
C ASP A 71 -19.59 -3.91 -1.67
N TRP A 72 -19.03 -2.79 -1.19
CA TRP A 72 -17.96 -2.80 -0.17
C TRP A 72 -18.21 -2.42 1.31
N PRO A 73 -19.41 -2.32 1.95
CA PRO A 73 -19.42 -1.67 3.28
C PRO A 73 -19.10 -2.57 4.51
N SER A 74 -19.45 -3.87 4.53
CA SER A 74 -19.54 -4.61 5.84
C SER A 74 -18.83 -5.96 5.94
N ILE A 75 -18.85 -6.81 4.89
CA ILE A 75 -18.28 -8.17 4.97
C ILE A 75 -16.91 -8.23 4.31
N ARG A 76 -16.79 -7.74 3.07
CA ARG A 76 -15.51 -7.74 2.34
C ARG A 76 -14.54 -6.69 2.90
N GLY A 77 -15.10 -5.58 3.42
CA GLY A 77 -14.47 -4.54 4.27
C GLY A 77 -13.46 -5.02 5.31
N ARG A 78 -13.76 -6.17 5.92
CA ARG A 78 -13.10 -6.61 7.15
C ARG A 78 -11.62 -6.85 6.98
N SER A 79 -11.19 -7.45 5.87
CA SER A 79 -9.77 -7.78 5.70
C SER A 79 -8.88 -6.53 5.72
N ILE A 80 -9.25 -5.50 4.94
CA ILE A 80 -8.51 -4.22 4.91
C ILE A 80 -8.59 -3.52 6.26
N ARG A 81 -9.77 -3.48 6.88
CA ARG A 81 -9.95 -2.88 8.21
C ARG A 81 -9.08 -3.58 9.25
N ASP A 82 -9.10 -4.91 9.31
CA ASP A 82 -8.37 -5.69 10.29
C ASP A 82 -6.85 -5.57 10.07
N GLN A 83 -6.41 -5.47 8.81
CA GLN A 83 -5.01 -5.18 8.44
C GLN A 83 -4.59 -3.77 8.89
N LEU A 84 -5.44 -2.76 8.70
CA LEU A 84 -5.20 -1.40 9.17
C LEU A 84 -5.16 -1.32 10.70
N LEU A 85 -6.06 -2.04 11.40
CA LEU A 85 -6.05 -2.11 12.87
C LEU A 85 -4.76 -2.76 13.40
N ARG A 86 -4.30 -3.85 12.79
CA ARG A 86 -3.02 -4.49 13.12
C ARG A 86 -1.84 -3.55 12.86
N LEU A 87 -1.84 -2.83 11.74
CA LEU A 87 -0.83 -1.83 11.43
C LEU A 87 -0.80 -0.70 12.47
N SER A 88 -1.97 -0.17 12.83
CA SER A 88 -2.09 0.86 13.87
C SER A 88 -1.53 0.37 15.20
N ALA A 89 -1.90 -0.83 15.64
CA ALA A 89 -1.39 -1.43 16.87
C ALA A 89 0.14 -1.65 16.83
N LYS A 90 0.68 -2.16 15.70
CA LYS A 90 2.12 -2.36 15.48
C LYS A 90 2.92 -1.06 15.59
N ASN A 91 2.33 0.06 15.21
CA ASN A 91 2.93 1.39 15.33
C ASN A 91 2.57 2.12 16.63
N HIS A 92 2.01 1.42 17.64
CA HIS A 92 1.55 2.01 18.89
C HIS A 92 0.59 3.18 18.70
N HIS A 93 -0.23 3.14 17.65
CA HIS A 93 -1.16 4.20 17.25
C HIS A 93 -0.49 5.56 17.02
N LYS A 94 0.83 5.59 16.79
CA LYS A 94 1.56 6.82 16.48
C LYS A 94 1.15 7.36 15.12
N ALA A 95 0.91 8.67 15.07
CA ALA A 95 0.70 9.38 13.84
C ALA A 95 2.05 9.75 13.19
N LEU A 96 2.10 9.69 11.86
CA LEU A 96 3.19 10.30 11.11
C LEU A 96 3.03 11.81 11.13
N GLN A 97 4.14 12.53 11.34
CA GLN A 97 4.14 13.97 11.16
C GLN A 97 4.17 14.28 9.67
N PHE A 98 3.18 15.04 9.22
CA PHE A 98 3.15 15.57 7.86
C PHE A 98 3.97 16.86 7.80
N ARG A 99 5.00 16.86 6.97
CA ARG A 99 5.89 18.00 6.74
C ARG A 99 5.46 18.70 5.46
N SER A 100 4.56 19.66 5.59
CA SER A 100 4.27 20.62 4.53
C SER A 100 5.12 21.87 4.69
N ASP A 101 6.45 21.72 4.78
CA ASP A 101 7.35 22.87 4.58
C ASP A 101 7.53 23.09 3.07
N GLN A 102 6.40 23.37 2.43
CA GLN A 102 6.29 24.24 1.28
C GLN A 102 5.25 25.29 1.66
N SER A 103 5.65 26.20 2.54
CA SER A 103 5.19 27.57 2.46
C SER A 103 5.41 28.01 1.02
N LEU A 104 4.33 28.32 0.31
CA LEU A 104 4.35 29.05 -0.96
C LEU A 104 5.20 30.32 -0.84
#